data_AF-A0A511W774-F1
#
_entry.id   AF-A0A511W774-F1
#
_cell.length_a   1.000
_cell.length_b   1.000
_cell.length_c   1.000
_cell.angle_alpha   90.00
_cell.angle_beta   90.00
_cell.angle_gamma   90.00
#
_symmetry.space_group_name_H-M   'P 1'
#
loop_
_entity.id
_entity.type
_entity.pdbx_description
1 polymer ?
#
loop_
_entity_poly.entity_id
_entity_poly.type
_entity_poly.pdbx_seq_one_letter_code
_entity_poly.pdbx_strand_id
1 'polypeptide(L)' 'MANLDDSTLINAYHEAVEINLSKDFINLLEKEITFRGFNLEDINPNQH' A
#
# COMPACT_ATOMS: atom_id res chain seq x y z
N MET A 1 3.73 -1.06 -11.43
CA MET A 1 2.49 -1.61 -10.85
C MET A 1 1.23 -1.23 -11.64
N ALA A 2 1.35 -0.55 -12.79
CA ALA A 2 0.22 0.00 -13.56
C ALA A 2 -0.88 -0.99 -14.01
N ASN A 3 -0.66 -2.30 -13.90
CA ASN A 3 -1.65 -3.34 -14.27
C ASN A 3 -2.31 -4.02 -13.06
N LEU A 4 -1.90 -3.70 -11.83
CA LEU A 4 -2.62 -4.15 -10.64
C LEU A 4 -3.92 -3.36 -10.54
N ASP A 5 -5.02 -4.03 -10.28
CA ASP A 5 -6.23 -3.35 -9.82
C ASP A 5 -6.02 -2.77 -8.41
N ASP A 6 -6.87 -1.81 -8.04
CA ASP A 6 -6.70 -1.08 -6.78
C ASP A 6 -6.84 -1.99 -5.55
N SER A 7 -7.70 -3.01 -5.60
CA SER A 7 -7.88 -3.93 -4.48
C SER A 7 -6.65 -4.79 -4.23
N THR A 8 -6.01 -5.28 -5.30
CA THR A 8 -4.76 -6.04 -5.19
C THR A 8 -3.62 -5.16 -4.68
N LEU A 9 -3.54 -3.89 -5.12
CA LEU A 9 -2.52 -2.95 -4.66
C LEU A 9 -2.66 -2.65 -3.16
N ILE A 10 -3.89 -2.40 -2.69
CA ILE A 10 -4.16 -2.10 -1.27
C ILE A 10 -3.89 -3.34 -0.40
N ASN A 11 -4.33 -4.52 -0.81
CA ASN A 11 -4.06 -5.76 -0.08
C ASN A 11 -2.55 -6.05 0.01
N ALA A 12 -1.81 -5.86 -1.09
CA ALA A 12 -0.36 -6.05 -1.09
C ALA A 12 0.34 -5.06 -0.13
N TYR A 13 -0.17 -3.83 0.00
CA TYR A 13 0.32 -2.88 0.99
C TYR A 13 0.03 -3.33 2.42
N HIS A 14 -1.18 -3.80 2.71
CA HIS A 14 -1.54 -4.32 4.03
C HIS A 14 -0.66 -5.48 4.45
N GLU A 15 -0.53 -6.50 3.59
CA GLU A 15 0.30 -7.67 3.85
C GLU A 15 1.78 -7.28 4.03
N ALA A 16 2.30 -6.38 3.19
CA ALA A 16 3.68 -5.93 3.27
C ALA A 16 4.00 -5.21 4.59
N VAL A 17 3.05 -4.40 5.08
CA VAL A 17 3.16 -3.72 6.37
C VAL A 17 3.05 -4.71 7.52
N GLU A 18 2.08 -5.64 7.48
CA GLU A 18 1.83 -6.63 8.53
C GLU A 18 3.03 -7.55 8.76
N ILE A 19 3.64 -8.06 7.68
CA ILE A 19 4.82 -8.94 7.77
C ILE A 19 6.14 -8.17 7.86
N ASN A 20 6.08 -6.84 7.95
CA ASN A 20 7.22 -5.94 8.06
C ASN A 20 8.28 -6.19 6.96
N LEU A 21 7.83 -6.17 5.69
CA LEU A 21 8.70 -6.21 4.53
C LEU A 21 9.65 -4.99 4.49
N SER A 22 10.57 -5.00 3.53
CA SER A 22 11.51 -3.90 3.36
C SER A 22 10.77 -2.57 3.20
N LYS A 23 11.27 -1.54 3.89
CA LYS A 23 10.72 -0.18 3.81
C LYS A 23 10.71 0.34 2.38
N ASP A 24 11.70 -0.03 1.57
CA ASP A 24 11.75 0.37 0.16
C ASP A 24 10.58 -0.20 -0.64
N PHE A 25 10.19 -1.45 -0.37
CA PHE A 25 9.03 -2.06 -1.02
C PHE A 25 7.72 -1.41 -0.57
N ILE A 26 7.57 -1.18 0.73
CA ILE A 26 6.41 -0.48 1.29
C ILE A 26 6.30 0.93 0.68
N ASN A 27 7.39 1.69 0.63
CA ASN A 27 7.43 3.02 0.03
C ASN A 27 7.05 3.02 -1.47
N LEU A 28 7.34 1.94 -2.20
CA LEU A 28 6.92 1.81 -3.60
C LEU A 28 5.40 1.65 -3.72
N LEU A 29 4.80 0.84 -2.84
CA LEU A 29 3.36 0.67 -2.77
C LEU A 29 2.67 1.98 -2.37
N GLU A 30 3.17 2.67 -1.35
CA GLU A 30 2.63 3.95 -0.88
C GLU A 30 2.63 5.01 -2.00
N LYS A 31 3.69 5.07 -2.80
CA LYS A 31 3.78 5.98 -3.94
C LYS A 31 2.74 5.67 -5.01
N GLU A 32 2.56 4.40 -5.36
CA GLU A 32 1.57 3.99 -6.35
C GLU A 32 0.13 4.25 -5.85
N ILE A 33 -0.15 3.95 -4.59
CA ILE A 33 -1.44 4.20 -3.93
C ILE A 33 -1.77 5.70 -3.96
N THR A 34 -0.82 6.53 -3.52
CA THR A 34 -0.98 8.00 -3.53
C THR A 34 -1.14 8.53 -4.95
N PHE A 35 -0.37 7.99 -5.91
CA PHE A 35 -0.46 8.36 -7.32
C PHE A 35 -1.85 8.08 -7.93
N ARG A 36 -2.52 7.01 -7.48
CA ARG A 36 -3.89 6.67 -7.90
C ARG A 36 -4.97 7.46 -7.16
N GLY A 37 -4.60 8.33 -6.23
CA GLY A 37 -5.51 9.23 -5.51
C GLY A 37 -6.10 8.65 -4.23
N PHE A 38 -5.58 7.53 -3.73
CA PHE A 38 -5.96 7.02 -2.42
C PHE A 38 -5.20 7.74 -1.31
N ASN A 39 -5.88 8.01 -0.21
CA ASN A 39 -5.26 8.55 0.99
C ASN A 39 -4.71 7.41 1.85
N LEU A 40 -3.41 7.48 2.19
CA LEU A 40 -2.75 6.46 3.00
C LEU A 40 -3.32 6.37 4.42
N GLU A 41 -3.81 7.49 4.99
CA GLU A 41 -4.41 7.49 6.33
C GLU A 41 -5.69 6.65 6.39
N ASP A 42 -6.51 6.69 5.33
CA ASP A 42 -7.79 5.97 5.26
C ASP A 42 -7.61 4.46 5.08
N ILE A 43 -6.43 4.02 4.63
CA ILE A 43 -6.15 2.61 4.31
C ILE A 43 -5.08 2.00 5.22
N ASN A 44 -4.47 2.74 6.15
CA ASN A 44 -3.38 2.21 6.96
C ASN A 44 -3.92 1.15 7.96
N PRO A 45 -3.46 -0.12 7.89
CA PRO A 45 -3.98 -1.19 8.73
C PRO A 45 -3.64 -1.03 10.23
N ASN A 46 -2.69 -0.15 10.57
CA ASN A 46 -2.25 0.10 11.94
C ASN A 46 -2.96 1.29 12.61
N GLN A 47 -4.08 1.77 12.08
CA GLN A 47 -4.86 2.89 12.63
C GLN A 47 -5.75 2.50 13.85
N HIS A 48 -5.53 1.34 14.47
CA HIS A 48 -6.30 0.86 15.63
C HIS A 48 -5.52 0.85 16.94
#